data_AF-A0A5S3QT20-F1
#
_entry.id   AF-A0A5S3QT20-F1
#
_cell.length_a   1.000
_cell.length_b   1.000
_cell.length_c   1.000
_cell.angle_alpha   90.00
_cell.angle_beta   90.00
_cell.angle_gamma   90.00
#
_symmetry.space_group_name_H-M   'P 1'
#
loop_
_entity.id
_entity.type
_entity.pdbx_description
1 polymer ?
#
loop_
_entity_poly.entity_id
_entity_poly.type
_entity_poly.pdbx_seq_one_letter_code
_entity_poly.pdbx_strand_id
1 'polypeptide(L)'
;MKQQQGFTLVKVMLLGGMASVVVFASLKEGVVQERLSGNFQKDINARLVAEQGIREYRQKLDAALSGNPQDVNALINGISKTGSGTISDSQYQISVNANGNEFEIESLGQRHGEHANHRLVARFELQPAAKESIFQNAVTGCKGVNLSGSGSVDSYDSSKGTYEETKSHDGDVHTVVGDADVVLSGHSPIKGDVEASGVIYLKGSSPILGDVRSNTGVDISPSSSGIRVEGNVYSRGFFTHRGGKIQGYVRAMGDAKMEWGAEILNQNGDAFDIQYTGSGQFKDTGLQVQDGVHYSDAKFRVADLVVEPVKVYDPDSPDYDPAKPNKECDPLALPFNMDSIIDPRNRFTPLNVGAQQILHFKPKQAVYERNGSSVYVAKEHTIYLFQGVDQNLGTATEKTQLAFPFKGLKLGSDGKIKISGGDVIWLIDGDLTLTGDTHIWIEKESSLTVFTTGKVSIGASAKVIAEQEGLTKKSKLPVFSVYSSFDGPNGFVFSGASSLYAAIYSPLTSILLNGSGQLYGTVRGASITGNGGTGIHFDQALKNTGIGVQPPGQKPTLVFKGWHYKPYQVADESEANTN
;
A
#
# COMPACT_ATOMS: atom_id res chain seq x y z
N MET A 1 95.94 -67.55 17.62
CA MET A 1 94.57 -67.08 17.95
C MET A 1 94.61 -65.58 18.20
N LYS A 2 94.21 -64.75 17.23
CA LYS A 2 93.97 -63.30 17.43
C LYS A 2 92.54 -63.01 16.98
N GLN A 3 91.80 -62.39 17.89
CA GLN A 3 90.34 -62.29 17.91
C GLN A 3 89.77 -61.49 16.72
N GLN A 4 88.69 -62.01 16.14
CA GLN A 4 87.80 -61.28 15.22
C GLN A 4 87.04 -60.19 15.99
N GLN A 5 87.66 -59.01 16.15
CA GLN A 5 86.97 -57.83 16.68
C GLN A 5 86.40 -56.91 15.57
N GLY A 6 86.77 -57.16 14.29
CA GLY A 6 86.34 -56.32 13.15
C GLY A 6 84.95 -56.61 12.58
N PHE A 7 84.47 -57.86 12.58
CA PHE A 7 83.18 -58.22 11.96
C PHE A 7 81.97 -57.80 12.80
N THR A 8 82.11 -57.78 14.13
CA THR A 8 81.10 -57.25 15.06
C THR A 8 80.87 -55.76 14.81
N LEU A 9 81.93 -55.00 14.50
CA LEU A 9 81.86 -53.57 14.17
C LEU A 9 81.01 -53.32 12.91
N VAL A 10 81.17 -54.15 11.87
CA VAL A 10 80.43 -54.04 10.60
C VAL A 10 78.95 -54.37 10.78
N LYS A 11 78.60 -55.41 11.56
CA LYS A 11 77.19 -55.73 11.88
C LYS A 11 76.53 -54.63 12.71
N VAL A 12 77.25 -54.07 13.68
CA VAL A 12 76.76 -52.94 14.49
C VAL A 12 76.60 -51.68 13.63
N MET A 13 77.50 -51.41 12.68
CA MET A 13 77.36 -50.31 11.71
C MET A 13 76.16 -50.49 10.77
N LEU A 14 75.94 -51.70 10.24
CA LEU A 14 74.79 -51.98 9.35
C LEU A 14 73.45 -51.90 10.10
N LEU A 15 73.38 -52.46 11.32
CA LEU A 15 72.20 -52.35 12.18
C LEU A 15 71.99 -50.89 12.63
N GLY A 16 73.06 -50.16 12.94
CA GLY A 16 73.00 -48.73 13.25
C GLY A 16 72.55 -47.89 12.05
N GLY A 17 72.97 -48.24 10.83
CA GLY A 17 72.54 -47.61 9.59
C GLY A 17 71.05 -47.85 9.29
N MET A 18 70.58 -49.09 9.41
CA MET A 18 69.16 -49.43 9.27
C MET A 18 68.31 -48.74 10.35
N ALA A 19 68.75 -48.74 11.60
CA ALA A 19 68.07 -48.01 12.69
C ALA A 19 68.04 -46.50 12.43
N SER A 20 69.13 -45.92 11.90
CA SER A 20 69.20 -44.50 11.56
C SER A 20 68.20 -44.14 10.45
N VAL A 21 68.09 -44.94 9.40
CA VAL A 21 67.11 -44.72 8.31
C VAL A 21 65.68 -44.74 8.84
N VAL A 22 65.34 -45.66 9.75
CA VAL A 22 64.01 -45.74 10.38
C VAL A 22 63.75 -44.49 11.24
N VAL A 23 64.75 -44.03 12.00
CA VAL A 23 64.65 -42.80 12.81
C VAL A 23 64.49 -41.56 11.91
N PHE A 24 65.21 -41.47 10.80
CA PHE A 24 65.05 -40.36 9.85
C PHE A 24 63.69 -40.38 9.14
N ALA A 25 63.16 -41.55 8.82
CA ALA A 25 61.83 -41.71 8.25
C ALA A 25 60.74 -41.27 9.23
N SER A 26 60.82 -41.69 10.50
CA SER A 26 59.86 -41.29 11.54
C SER A 26 59.92 -39.79 11.86
N LEU A 27 61.12 -39.19 11.88
CA LEU A 27 61.28 -37.74 12.02
C LEU A 27 60.67 -36.98 10.83
N LYS A 28 60.87 -37.46 9.60
CA LYS A 28 60.28 -36.86 8.40
C LYS A 28 58.76 -36.93 8.43
N GLU A 29 58.19 -38.08 8.83
CA GLU A 29 56.74 -38.24 9.00
C GLU A 29 56.21 -37.31 10.10
N GLY A 30 56.91 -37.18 11.23
CA GLY A 30 56.55 -36.25 12.31
C GLY A 30 56.49 -34.80 11.85
N VAL A 31 57.49 -34.33 11.09
CA VAL A 31 57.52 -32.97 10.53
C VAL A 31 56.40 -32.75 9.50
N VAL A 32 56.09 -33.76 8.68
CA VAL A 32 54.99 -33.67 7.71
C VAL A 32 53.63 -33.62 8.43
N GLN A 33 53.43 -34.45 9.45
CA GLN A 33 52.22 -34.44 10.27
C GLN A 33 52.03 -33.13 11.02
N GLU A 34 53.10 -32.56 11.58
CA GLU A 34 53.06 -31.25 12.25
C GLU A 34 52.61 -30.14 11.28
N ARG A 35 53.17 -30.14 10.05
CA ARG A 35 52.77 -29.18 9.01
C ARG A 35 51.33 -29.36 8.55
N LEU A 36 50.90 -30.60 8.35
CA LEU A 36 49.51 -30.90 7.97
C LEU A 36 48.52 -30.49 9.06
N SER A 37 48.83 -30.81 10.32
CA SER A 37 48.02 -30.42 11.48
C SER A 37 47.96 -28.90 11.64
N GLY A 38 49.09 -28.21 11.50
CA GLY A 38 49.14 -26.74 11.55
C GLY A 38 48.35 -26.08 10.42
N ASN A 39 48.43 -26.61 9.19
CA ASN A 39 47.66 -26.09 8.05
C ASN A 39 46.17 -26.38 8.21
N PHE A 40 45.80 -27.57 8.67
CA PHE A 40 44.41 -27.93 8.95
C PHE A 40 43.82 -27.04 10.05
N GLN A 41 44.57 -26.80 11.13
CA GLN A 41 44.15 -25.88 12.18
C GLN A 41 43.94 -24.46 11.63
N LYS A 42 44.85 -23.96 10.79
CA LYS A 42 44.71 -22.64 10.16
C LYS A 42 43.47 -22.54 9.28
N ASP A 43 43.23 -23.53 8.43
CA ASP A 43 42.05 -23.58 7.54
C ASP A 43 40.74 -23.65 8.33
N ILE A 44 40.63 -24.54 9.32
CA ILE A 44 39.43 -24.63 10.16
C ILE A 44 39.14 -23.32 10.88
N ASN A 45 40.17 -22.63 11.39
CA ASN A 45 39.96 -21.35 12.04
C ASN A 45 39.55 -20.26 11.04
N ALA A 46 40.17 -20.18 9.87
CA ALA A 46 39.76 -19.25 8.81
C ALA A 46 38.30 -19.50 8.38
N ARG A 47 37.89 -20.77 8.29
CA ARG A 47 36.51 -21.17 8.01
C ARG A 47 35.54 -20.73 9.11
N LEU A 48 35.86 -20.99 10.37
CA LEU A 48 35.02 -20.57 11.49
C LEU A 48 34.84 -19.06 11.54
N VAL A 49 35.89 -18.31 11.20
CA VAL A 49 35.85 -16.84 11.11
C VAL A 49 35.00 -16.38 9.92
N ALA A 50 35.06 -17.06 8.78
CA ALA A 50 34.18 -16.78 7.65
C ALA A 50 32.70 -17.02 7.99
N GLU A 51 32.40 -18.14 8.68
CA GLU A 51 31.05 -18.46 9.19
C GLU A 51 30.58 -17.43 10.23
N GLN A 52 31.47 -16.96 11.11
CA GLN A 52 31.18 -15.87 12.05
C GLN A 52 30.82 -14.58 11.30
N GLY A 53 31.57 -14.23 10.25
CA GLY A 53 31.28 -13.05 9.42
C GLY A 53 29.89 -13.08 8.81
N ILE A 54 29.47 -14.22 8.23
CA ILE A 54 28.10 -14.37 7.70
C ILE A 54 27.05 -14.25 8.80
N ARG A 55 27.31 -14.85 9.98
CA ARG A 55 26.37 -14.81 11.11
C ARG A 55 26.17 -13.39 11.65
N GLU A 56 27.26 -12.65 11.86
CA GLU A 56 27.20 -11.27 12.33
C GLU A 56 26.55 -10.36 11.29
N TYR A 57 26.90 -10.54 10.02
CA TYR A 57 26.28 -9.78 8.94
C TYR A 57 24.77 -10.09 8.84
N ARG A 58 24.37 -11.36 8.99
CA ARG A 58 22.95 -11.76 9.06
C ARG A 58 22.20 -11.11 10.21
N GLN A 59 22.80 -11.01 11.39
CA GLN A 59 22.20 -10.32 12.54
C GLN A 59 22.01 -8.82 12.26
N LYS A 60 22.97 -8.17 11.60
CA LYS A 60 22.82 -6.77 11.18
C LYS A 60 21.73 -6.61 10.12
N LEU A 61 21.60 -7.57 9.20
CA LEU A 61 20.50 -7.60 8.24
C LEU A 61 19.14 -7.77 8.95
N ASP A 62 19.04 -8.64 9.96
CA ASP A 62 17.82 -8.77 10.78
C ASP A 62 17.46 -7.45 11.48
N ALA A 63 18.46 -6.73 12.00
CA ALA A 63 18.25 -5.40 12.57
C ALA A 63 17.80 -4.40 11.48
N ALA A 64 18.39 -4.43 10.29
CA ALA A 64 18.03 -3.55 9.17
C ALA A 64 16.62 -3.82 8.63
N LEU A 65 16.10 -5.05 8.73
CA LEU A 65 14.71 -5.37 8.37
C LEU A 65 13.68 -4.59 9.19
N SER A 66 14.04 -4.15 10.41
CA SER A 66 13.16 -3.28 11.22
C SER A 66 12.88 -1.93 10.57
N GLY A 67 13.77 -1.48 9.67
CA GLY A 67 13.59 -0.27 8.85
C GLY A 67 12.66 -0.44 7.64
N ASN A 68 12.02 -1.61 7.48
CA ASN A 68 11.14 -1.95 6.36
C ASN A 68 11.73 -1.67 4.96
N PRO A 69 12.95 -2.16 4.65
CA PRO A 69 13.57 -1.96 3.35
C PRO A 69 12.71 -2.56 2.23
N GLN A 70 12.49 -1.78 1.18
CA GLN A 70 11.69 -2.19 0.02
C GLN A 70 12.52 -2.90 -1.06
N ASP A 71 13.84 -2.73 -1.02
CA ASP A 71 14.79 -3.38 -1.91
C ASP A 71 16.11 -3.73 -1.17
N VAL A 72 16.95 -4.52 -1.84
CA VAL A 72 18.22 -5.00 -1.26
C VAL A 72 19.18 -3.84 -1.00
N ASN A 73 19.20 -2.79 -1.82
CA ASN A 73 20.10 -1.66 -1.65
C ASN A 73 19.79 -0.91 -0.35
N ALA A 74 18.51 -0.67 -0.08
CA ALA A 74 18.03 -0.09 1.16
C ALA A 74 18.36 -0.98 2.37
N LEU A 75 18.23 -2.31 2.21
CA LEU A 75 18.54 -3.28 3.27
C LEU A 75 20.03 -3.27 3.66
N ILE A 76 20.94 -3.23 2.69
CA ILE A 76 22.38 -3.37 2.94
C ILE A 76 23.09 -2.04 3.20
N ASN A 77 22.40 -0.91 2.99
CA ASN A 77 22.98 0.41 3.13
C ASN A 77 23.48 0.67 4.56
N GLY A 78 24.71 1.16 4.70
CA GLY A 78 25.31 1.49 6.00
C GLY A 78 25.71 0.28 6.86
N ILE A 79 25.52 -0.96 6.41
CA ILE A 79 25.97 -2.15 7.16
C ILE A 79 27.48 -2.33 6.99
N SER A 80 28.21 -2.34 8.10
CA SER A 80 29.66 -2.59 8.10
C SER A 80 29.99 -3.94 7.47
N LYS A 81 30.94 -3.91 6.53
CA LYS A 81 31.41 -5.05 5.75
C LYS A 81 32.68 -5.70 6.31
N THR A 82 33.14 -5.29 7.49
CA THR A 82 34.38 -5.81 8.10
C THR A 82 34.19 -6.05 9.59
N GLY A 83 34.92 -7.02 10.14
CA GLY A 83 34.93 -7.27 11.59
C GLY A 83 36.08 -8.17 12.05
N SER A 84 36.25 -8.29 13.37
CA SER A 84 37.25 -9.15 14.01
C SER A 84 36.63 -10.47 14.47
N GLY A 85 37.36 -11.57 14.33
CA GLY A 85 36.97 -12.86 14.88
C GLY A 85 37.14 -12.96 16.39
N THR A 86 36.60 -14.02 17.00
CA THR A 86 36.74 -14.32 18.44
C THR A 86 38.15 -14.76 18.86
N ILE A 87 39.00 -15.10 17.89
CA ILE A 87 40.38 -15.52 18.07
C ILE A 87 41.30 -14.33 17.78
N SER A 88 42.37 -14.15 18.56
CA SER A 88 43.39 -13.12 18.30
C SER A 88 43.91 -13.21 16.87
N ASP A 89 44.07 -12.05 16.22
CA ASP A 89 44.56 -11.91 14.84
C ASP A 89 43.69 -12.60 13.76
N SER A 90 42.42 -12.85 14.07
CA SER A 90 41.42 -13.27 13.10
C SER A 90 40.51 -12.12 12.68
N GLN A 91 40.23 -12.01 11.38
CA GLN A 91 39.38 -10.97 10.80
C GLN A 91 38.51 -11.56 9.70
N TYR A 92 37.37 -10.93 9.43
CA TYR A 92 36.55 -11.23 8.27
C TYR A 92 36.26 -9.98 7.45
N GLN A 93 36.14 -10.18 6.14
CA GLN A 93 35.71 -9.16 5.19
C GLN A 93 34.52 -9.69 4.38
N ILE A 94 33.49 -8.87 4.27
CA ILE A 94 32.25 -9.15 3.57
C ILE A 94 32.22 -8.40 2.24
N SER A 95 31.83 -9.07 1.17
CA SER A 95 31.36 -8.45 -0.06
C SER A 95 29.92 -8.90 -0.33
N VAL A 96 29.14 -8.01 -0.94
CA VAL A 96 27.73 -8.27 -1.25
C VAL A 96 27.51 -7.98 -2.72
N ASN A 97 26.89 -8.93 -3.42
CA ASN A 97 26.48 -8.77 -4.81
C ASN A 97 24.96 -9.00 -4.90
N ALA A 98 24.23 -8.04 -5.47
CA ALA A 98 22.77 -8.08 -5.54
C ALA A 98 22.29 -8.13 -6.98
N ASN A 99 21.25 -8.92 -7.23
CA ASN A 99 20.53 -9.00 -8.50
C ASN A 99 19.01 -8.98 -8.24
N GLY A 100 18.42 -7.78 -8.30
CA GLY A 100 17.03 -7.59 -7.91
C GLY A 100 16.83 -7.85 -6.42
N ASN A 101 15.95 -8.80 -6.09
CA ASN A 101 15.64 -9.17 -4.70
C ASN A 101 16.52 -10.30 -4.17
N GLU A 102 17.28 -10.99 -5.03
CA GLU A 102 18.27 -11.98 -4.61
C GLU A 102 19.64 -11.33 -4.44
N PHE A 103 20.39 -11.75 -3.41
CA PHE A 103 21.74 -11.27 -3.18
C PHE A 103 22.64 -12.33 -2.53
N GLU A 104 23.93 -12.21 -2.81
CA GLU A 104 24.98 -13.07 -2.27
C GLU A 104 25.84 -12.29 -1.30
N ILE A 105 26.13 -12.91 -0.16
CA ILE A 105 27.02 -12.41 0.88
C ILE A 105 28.24 -13.32 0.89
N GLU A 106 29.37 -12.80 0.45
CA GLU A 106 30.64 -13.50 0.49
C GLU A 106 31.44 -13.02 1.71
N SER A 107 31.83 -13.96 2.57
CA SER A 107 32.65 -13.73 3.75
C SER A 107 34.02 -14.37 3.57
N LEU A 108 35.05 -13.55 3.57
CA LEU A 108 36.45 -13.95 3.57
C LEU A 108 36.95 -13.96 5.01
N GLY A 109 37.12 -15.13 5.61
CA GLY A 109 37.74 -15.30 6.92
C GLY A 109 39.26 -15.44 6.80
N GLN A 110 40.00 -14.71 7.61
CA GLN A 110 41.45 -14.66 7.60
C GLN A 110 42.04 -14.90 9.00
N ARG A 111 43.18 -15.57 9.05
CA ARG A 111 43.98 -15.74 10.28
C ARG A 111 45.47 -15.59 9.97
N HIS A 112 46.14 -14.66 10.65
CA HIS A 112 47.55 -14.30 10.39
C HIS A 112 47.81 -13.80 8.96
N GLY A 113 46.97 -12.86 8.47
CA GLY A 113 47.12 -12.26 7.15
C GLY A 113 46.74 -13.21 6.01
N GLU A 114 47.50 -13.21 4.92
CA GLU A 114 47.15 -13.94 3.68
C GLU A 114 47.43 -15.46 3.72
N HIS A 115 48.01 -15.96 4.81
CA HIS A 115 48.48 -17.34 4.88
C HIS A 115 47.40 -18.37 5.23
N ALA A 116 46.21 -17.93 5.64
CA ALA A 116 45.07 -18.79 5.94
C ALA A 116 43.75 -18.07 5.64
N ASN A 117 43.20 -18.32 4.46
CA ASN A 117 42.01 -17.66 3.94
C ASN A 117 40.94 -18.69 3.58
N HIS A 118 39.70 -18.42 3.98
CA HIS A 118 38.56 -19.26 3.60
C HIS A 118 37.39 -18.39 3.15
N ARG A 119 36.74 -18.73 2.04
CA ARG A 119 35.61 -17.97 1.48
C ARG A 119 34.32 -18.76 1.58
N LEU A 120 33.33 -18.13 2.19
CA LEU A 120 32.00 -18.68 2.32
C LEU A 120 30.98 -17.73 1.68
N VAL A 121 30.10 -18.27 0.86
CA VAL A 121 29.06 -17.49 0.17
C VAL A 121 27.70 -17.96 0.66
N ALA A 122 26.89 -17.04 1.15
CA ALA A 122 25.49 -17.27 1.51
C ALA A 122 24.57 -16.51 0.56
N ARG A 123 23.50 -17.16 0.10
CA ARG A 123 22.51 -16.62 -0.82
C ARG A 123 21.21 -16.33 -0.09
N PHE A 124 20.68 -15.14 -0.27
CA PHE A 124 19.44 -14.68 0.33
C PHE A 124 18.51 -14.08 -0.72
N GLU A 125 17.23 -14.09 -0.42
CA GLU A 125 16.20 -13.36 -1.14
C GLU A 125 15.44 -12.46 -0.15
N LEU A 126 15.36 -11.16 -0.44
CA LEU A 126 14.50 -10.24 0.28
C LEU A 126 13.08 -10.38 -0.23
N GLN A 127 12.15 -10.69 0.66
CA GLN A 127 10.73 -10.57 0.42
C GLN A 127 10.22 -9.31 1.15
N PRO A 128 9.97 -8.20 0.43
CA PRO A 128 9.38 -7.01 1.02
C PRO A 128 8.03 -7.34 1.67
N ALA A 129 7.65 -6.59 2.69
CA ALA A 129 6.31 -6.72 3.26
C ALA A 129 5.26 -6.42 2.18
N ALA A 130 4.16 -7.18 2.18
CA ALA A 130 3.08 -6.92 1.24
C ALA A 130 2.46 -5.55 1.55
N LYS A 131 2.21 -4.78 0.48
CA LYS A 131 1.42 -3.55 0.57
C LYS A 131 -0.04 -3.92 0.41
N GLU A 132 -0.89 -3.37 1.25
CA GLU A 132 -2.34 -3.44 1.08
C GLU A 132 -2.85 -2.20 0.39
N SER A 133 -3.84 -2.38 -0.48
CA SER A 133 -4.51 -1.26 -1.13
C SER A 133 -5.09 -0.30 -0.10
N ILE A 134 -4.93 0.99 -0.37
CA ILE A 134 -5.59 2.05 0.40
C ILE A 134 -7.08 2.21 0.04
N PHE A 135 -7.54 1.53 -1.01
CA PHE A 135 -8.91 1.58 -1.52
C PHE A 135 -9.70 0.37 -1.03
N GLN A 136 -10.42 0.54 0.07
CA GLN A 136 -11.21 -0.53 0.68
C GLN A 136 -12.72 -0.31 0.59
N ASN A 137 -13.13 0.95 0.40
CA ASN A 137 -14.53 1.38 0.47
C ASN A 137 -14.91 2.18 -0.78
N ALA A 138 -16.21 2.29 -1.03
CA ALA A 138 -16.74 3.14 -2.11
C ALA A 138 -16.42 4.62 -1.87
N VAL A 139 -16.70 5.07 -0.65
CA VAL A 139 -16.62 6.47 -0.25
C VAL A 139 -15.89 6.57 1.09
N THR A 140 -14.81 7.32 1.14
CA THR A 140 -14.11 7.65 2.39
C THR A 140 -13.96 9.16 2.50
N GLY A 141 -14.82 9.79 3.30
CA GLY A 141 -14.75 11.22 3.59
C GLY A 141 -14.08 11.45 4.93
N CYS A 142 -12.88 12.03 4.96
CA CYS A 142 -12.13 12.13 6.21
C CYS A 142 -12.87 12.94 7.28
N LYS A 143 -13.33 14.13 6.92
CA LYS A 143 -14.03 15.11 7.75
C LYS A 143 -15.53 15.20 7.46
N GLY A 144 -16.06 14.32 6.61
CA GLY A 144 -17.51 14.18 6.43
C GLY A 144 -17.95 13.78 5.01
N VAL A 145 -19.18 13.29 4.93
CA VAL A 145 -19.84 12.89 3.69
C VAL A 145 -21.26 13.49 3.65
N ASN A 146 -21.63 14.14 2.56
CA ASN A 146 -22.97 14.66 2.33
C ASN A 146 -23.49 14.24 0.96
N LEU A 147 -24.49 13.36 0.94
CA LEU A 147 -25.15 12.88 -0.27
C LEU A 147 -26.60 13.36 -0.26
N SER A 148 -26.89 14.37 -1.06
CA SER A 148 -28.24 14.92 -1.25
C SER A 148 -28.84 14.54 -2.60
N GLY A 149 -28.03 13.92 -3.47
CA GLY A 149 -28.41 13.44 -4.78
C GLY A 149 -29.42 12.29 -4.79
N SER A 150 -29.63 11.73 -5.98
CA SER A 150 -30.46 10.51 -6.16
C SER A 150 -29.68 9.31 -6.70
N GLY A 151 -28.34 9.40 -6.73
CA GLY A 151 -27.48 8.28 -7.12
C GLY A 151 -27.31 7.27 -5.98
N SER A 152 -27.30 5.98 -6.30
CA SER A 152 -27.01 4.92 -5.34
C SER A 152 -25.51 4.75 -5.12
N VAL A 153 -25.12 4.29 -3.94
CA VAL A 153 -23.76 3.79 -3.68
C VAL A 153 -23.83 2.27 -3.56
N ASP A 154 -23.11 1.55 -4.41
CA ASP A 154 -22.99 0.09 -4.36
C ASP A 154 -21.62 -0.36 -4.89
N SER A 155 -21.45 -1.63 -5.27
CA SER A 155 -20.18 -2.14 -5.76
C SER A 155 -20.33 -3.13 -6.91
N TYR A 156 -19.21 -3.45 -7.56
CA TYR A 156 -19.05 -4.50 -8.57
C TYR A 156 -17.59 -4.96 -8.63
N ASP A 157 -17.28 -5.99 -9.42
CA ASP A 157 -15.91 -6.49 -9.57
C ASP A 157 -15.50 -6.55 -11.05
N SER A 158 -14.77 -5.51 -11.49
CA SER A 158 -14.29 -5.39 -12.87
C SER A 158 -13.34 -6.51 -13.29
N SER A 159 -12.74 -7.22 -12.34
CA SER A 159 -11.87 -8.36 -12.63
C SER A 159 -12.64 -9.63 -13.02
N LYS A 160 -13.94 -9.68 -12.73
CA LYS A 160 -14.82 -10.83 -12.98
C LYS A 160 -15.81 -10.63 -14.12
N GLY A 161 -16.12 -9.39 -14.50
CA GLY A 161 -17.08 -9.11 -15.57
C GLY A 161 -17.53 -7.65 -15.61
N THR A 162 -18.62 -7.41 -16.32
CA THR A 162 -19.26 -6.09 -16.38
C THR A 162 -19.99 -5.75 -15.08
N TYR A 163 -20.35 -4.48 -14.90
CA TYR A 163 -21.14 -4.01 -13.75
C TYR A 163 -22.44 -4.81 -13.57
N GLU A 164 -23.23 -5.01 -14.63
CA GLU A 164 -24.52 -5.71 -14.52
C GLU A 164 -24.38 -7.18 -14.11
N GLU A 165 -23.26 -7.81 -14.47
CA GLU A 165 -22.97 -9.21 -14.13
C GLU A 165 -22.42 -9.37 -12.71
N THR A 166 -21.79 -8.33 -12.15
CA THR A 166 -20.99 -8.45 -10.92
C THR A 166 -21.41 -7.51 -9.79
N LYS A 167 -22.47 -6.72 -9.98
CA LYS A 167 -22.96 -5.79 -8.94
C LYS A 167 -23.29 -6.50 -7.62
N SER A 168 -22.89 -5.86 -6.53
CA SER A 168 -22.98 -6.37 -5.15
C SER A 168 -23.24 -5.21 -4.16
N HIS A 169 -23.15 -5.48 -2.86
CA HIS A 169 -23.54 -4.58 -1.77
C HIS A 169 -22.35 -4.16 -0.88
N ASP A 170 -21.15 -4.00 -1.46
CA ASP A 170 -19.95 -3.52 -0.76
C ASP A 170 -19.70 -2.02 -1.05
N GLY A 171 -20.80 -1.25 -1.11
CA GLY A 171 -20.84 0.20 -1.36
C GLY A 171 -20.58 1.02 -0.10
N ASP A 172 -19.58 0.65 0.68
CA ASP A 172 -19.40 1.17 2.05
C ASP A 172 -19.03 2.66 2.07
N VAL A 173 -19.60 3.38 3.04
CA VAL A 173 -19.39 4.82 3.25
C VAL A 173 -18.81 5.06 4.63
N HIS A 174 -17.58 5.58 4.68
CA HIS A 174 -16.83 5.77 5.93
C HIS A 174 -16.37 7.22 6.16
N THR A 175 -16.32 7.63 7.43
CA THR A 175 -15.57 8.81 7.90
C THR A 175 -14.51 8.43 8.92
N VAL A 176 -13.36 9.12 8.90
CA VAL A 176 -12.14 8.63 9.57
C VAL A 176 -11.39 9.68 10.42
N VAL A 177 -11.85 10.92 10.53
CA VAL A 177 -11.19 11.99 11.29
C VAL A 177 -12.16 12.76 12.18
N GLY A 178 -11.83 12.90 13.47
CA GLY A 178 -12.61 13.67 14.45
C GLY A 178 -14.06 13.21 14.54
N ASP A 179 -14.98 14.13 14.87
CA ASP A 179 -16.43 13.85 14.88
C ASP A 179 -17.02 14.15 13.50
N ALA A 180 -16.68 13.36 12.48
CA ALA A 180 -17.11 13.61 11.10
C ALA A 180 -18.43 12.91 10.72
N ASP A 181 -19.40 13.71 10.31
CA ASP A 181 -20.75 13.25 10.01
C ASP A 181 -20.92 12.58 8.64
N VAL A 182 -21.91 11.71 8.54
CA VAL A 182 -22.49 11.24 7.28
C VAL A 182 -23.92 11.77 7.18
N VAL A 183 -24.22 12.55 6.13
CA VAL A 183 -25.54 13.16 5.91
C VAL A 183 -26.13 12.64 4.61
N LEU A 184 -27.23 11.89 4.70
CA LEU A 184 -28.02 11.43 3.56
C LEU A 184 -29.34 12.20 3.53
N SER A 185 -29.41 13.22 2.67
CA SER A 185 -30.57 14.14 2.62
C SER A 185 -31.47 13.97 1.40
N GLY A 186 -31.01 13.24 0.38
CA GLY A 186 -31.76 12.90 -0.82
C GLY A 186 -32.37 11.50 -0.79
N HIS A 187 -32.47 10.90 -1.97
CA HIS A 187 -32.78 9.48 -2.15
C HIS A 187 -31.60 8.81 -2.85
N SER A 188 -30.51 8.69 -2.11
CA SER A 188 -29.29 7.97 -2.44
C SER A 188 -29.20 6.67 -1.63
N PRO A 189 -29.80 5.56 -2.10
CA PRO A 189 -29.66 4.27 -1.44
C PRO A 189 -28.18 3.89 -1.29
N ILE A 190 -27.80 3.41 -0.11
CA ILE A 190 -26.46 2.83 0.12
C ILE A 190 -26.64 1.33 0.21
N LYS A 191 -25.94 0.57 -0.63
CA LYS A 191 -25.87 -0.88 -0.59
C LYS A 191 -24.51 -1.27 -0.03
N GLY A 192 -24.44 -1.37 1.28
CA GLY A 192 -23.20 -1.49 2.05
C GLY A 192 -23.36 -0.83 3.41
N ASP A 193 -22.29 -0.90 4.18
CA ASP A 193 -22.26 -0.40 5.55
C ASP A 193 -21.98 1.12 5.58
N VAL A 194 -22.52 1.78 6.60
CA VAL A 194 -22.24 3.20 6.86
C VAL A 194 -21.64 3.36 8.23
N GLU A 195 -20.37 3.76 8.27
CA GLU A 195 -19.64 4.03 9.50
C GLU A 195 -19.24 5.49 9.59
N ALA A 196 -19.62 6.15 10.70
CA ALA A 196 -19.27 7.53 10.95
C ALA A 196 -18.57 7.71 12.31
N SER A 197 -17.45 8.42 12.26
CA SER A 197 -16.79 8.96 13.45
C SER A 197 -17.61 10.06 14.14
N GLY A 198 -18.45 10.80 13.42
CA GLY A 198 -19.45 11.72 13.94
C GLY A 198 -20.85 11.10 13.95
N VAL A 199 -21.87 11.92 13.70
CA VAL A 199 -23.29 11.53 13.65
C VAL A 199 -23.68 11.04 12.25
N ILE A 200 -24.55 10.04 12.20
CA ILE A 200 -25.21 9.61 10.96
C ILE A 200 -26.60 10.23 10.89
N TYR A 201 -26.83 11.06 9.88
CA TYR A 201 -28.11 11.72 9.63
C TYR A 201 -28.78 11.15 8.38
N LEU A 202 -29.88 10.41 8.57
CA LEU A 202 -30.77 10.00 7.49
C LEU A 202 -31.92 11.00 7.39
N LYS A 203 -31.70 12.11 6.67
CA LYS A 203 -32.65 13.22 6.52
C LYS A 203 -33.63 13.04 5.36
N GLY A 204 -33.22 12.34 4.31
CA GLY A 204 -34.03 12.03 3.13
C GLY A 204 -34.56 10.61 3.15
N SER A 205 -35.20 10.14 2.07
CA SER A 205 -35.82 8.82 2.00
C SER A 205 -34.86 7.69 1.59
N SER A 206 -33.54 7.90 1.62
CA SER A 206 -32.54 6.88 1.31
C SER A 206 -32.60 5.70 2.29
N PRO A 207 -32.73 4.44 1.83
CA PRO A 207 -32.45 3.26 2.64
C PRO A 207 -30.94 2.98 2.69
N ILE A 208 -30.48 2.39 3.79
CA ILE A 208 -29.17 1.74 3.92
C ILE A 208 -29.41 0.22 3.94
N LEU A 209 -28.83 -0.49 2.98
CA LEU A 209 -28.86 -1.95 2.87
C LEU A 209 -27.54 -2.50 3.42
N GLY A 210 -27.39 -2.39 4.74
CA GLY A 210 -26.18 -2.71 5.49
C GLY A 210 -26.31 -2.23 6.93
N ASP A 211 -25.26 -2.41 7.71
CA ASP A 211 -25.17 -1.96 9.09
C ASP A 211 -24.83 -0.47 9.18
N VAL A 212 -25.28 0.17 10.25
CA VAL A 212 -25.03 1.57 10.56
C VAL A 212 -24.25 1.64 11.86
N ARG A 213 -23.08 2.27 11.86
CA ARG A 213 -22.23 2.42 13.05
C ARG A 213 -21.79 3.87 13.25
N SER A 214 -22.03 4.43 14.43
CA SER A 214 -21.63 5.80 14.76
C SER A 214 -20.97 5.91 16.13
N ASN A 215 -19.92 6.74 16.23
CA ASN A 215 -19.31 7.07 17.52
C ASN A 215 -20.09 8.14 18.31
N THR A 216 -20.87 9.00 17.65
CA THR A 216 -21.57 10.12 18.31
C THR A 216 -23.08 9.94 18.37
N GLY A 217 -23.71 9.43 17.31
CA GLY A 217 -25.15 9.25 17.29
C GLY A 217 -25.73 8.87 15.94
N VAL A 218 -26.96 8.36 15.96
CA VAL A 218 -27.75 8.08 14.75
C VAL A 218 -29.07 8.83 14.82
N ASP A 219 -29.35 9.65 13.82
CA ASP A 219 -30.59 10.42 13.68
C ASP A 219 -31.29 10.07 12.36
N ILE A 220 -32.43 9.39 12.47
CA ILE A 220 -33.30 9.02 11.36
C ILE A 220 -34.52 9.94 11.36
N SER A 221 -34.67 10.72 10.30
CA SER A 221 -35.80 11.65 10.11
C SER A 221 -37.14 10.93 9.98
N PRO A 222 -38.26 11.66 10.14
CA PRO A 222 -39.59 11.08 9.93
C PRO A 222 -39.73 10.51 8.52
N SER A 223 -40.38 9.36 8.42
CA SER A 223 -40.82 8.76 7.16
C SER A 223 -42.22 8.18 7.33
N SER A 224 -43.08 8.32 6.32
CA SER A 224 -44.44 7.78 6.35
C SER A 224 -44.50 6.26 6.25
N SER A 225 -43.47 5.63 5.67
CA SER A 225 -43.30 4.18 5.55
C SER A 225 -41.93 3.83 4.96
N GLY A 226 -41.60 2.54 4.87
CA GLY A 226 -40.40 2.04 4.18
C GLY A 226 -39.23 1.72 5.11
N ILE A 227 -38.29 0.94 4.58
CA ILE A 227 -37.07 0.54 5.27
C ILE A 227 -36.10 1.72 5.25
N ARG A 228 -35.54 2.05 6.42
CA ARG A 228 -34.52 3.09 6.59
C ARG A 228 -33.15 2.45 6.70
N VAL A 229 -33.07 1.34 7.44
CA VAL A 229 -31.87 0.52 7.62
C VAL A 229 -32.30 -0.94 7.53
N GLU A 230 -31.70 -1.70 6.62
CA GLU A 230 -31.89 -3.14 6.50
C GLU A 230 -31.08 -3.90 7.55
N GLY A 231 -29.84 -3.48 7.80
CA GLY A 231 -28.99 -4.06 8.82
C GLY A 231 -29.32 -3.55 10.24
N ASN A 232 -28.30 -3.64 11.08
CA ASN A 232 -28.33 -3.27 12.49
C ASN A 232 -27.88 -1.82 12.69
N VAL A 233 -28.30 -1.22 13.79
CA VAL A 233 -27.87 0.14 14.17
C VAL A 233 -27.05 0.09 15.45
N TYR A 234 -25.81 0.53 15.36
CA TYR A 234 -24.85 0.62 16.43
C TYR A 234 -24.49 2.09 16.67
N SER A 235 -24.79 2.61 17.85
CA SER A 235 -24.44 3.97 18.25
C SER A 235 -23.69 3.94 19.57
N ARG A 236 -22.53 4.61 19.63
CA ARG A 236 -21.84 4.86 20.90
C ARG A 236 -22.35 6.10 21.64
N GLY A 237 -23.24 6.86 21.01
CA GLY A 237 -23.96 7.95 21.67
C GLY A 237 -25.46 7.76 21.52
N PHE A 238 -26.15 8.80 21.06
CA PHE A 238 -27.61 8.79 21.03
C PHE A 238 -28.17 7.99 19.85
N PHE A 239 -29.43 7.58 19.95
CA PHE A 239 -30.21 7.02 18.86
C PHE A 239 -31.57 7.73 18.81
N THR A 240 -31.89 8.36 17.68
CA THR A 240 -33.19 8.99 17.43
C THR A 240 -33.80 8.46 16.15
N HIS A 241 -34.96 7.81 16.23
CA HIS A 241 -35.66 7.24 15.09
C HIS A 241 -37.07 7.82 15.00
N ARG A 242 -37.31 8.69 14.01
CA ARG A 242 -38.57 9.44 13.92
C ARG A 242 -39.62 8.86 12.96
N GLY A 243 -39.31 7.78 12.26
CA GLY A 243 -40.28 7.07 11.41
C GLY A 243 -39.63 6.12 10.40
N GLY A 244 -40.41 5.15 9.92
CA GLY A 244 -39.95 4.07 9.05
C GLY A 244 -39.52 2.82 9.83
N LYS A 245 -38.87 1.89 9.13
CA LYS A 245 -38.53 0.57 9.68
C LYS A 245 -37.02 0.34 9.69
N ILE A 246 -36.52 -0.25 10.77
CA ILE A 246 -35.21 -0.88 10.85
C ILE A 246 -35.45 -2.40 10.81
N GLN A 247 -34.84 -3.13 9.88
CA GLN A 247 -35.05 -4.58 9.80
C GLN A 247 -34.20 -5.36 10.81
N GLY A 248 -32.99 -4.90 11.11
CA GLY A 248 -32.14 -5.44 12.18
C GLY A 248 -32.53 -4.98 13.58
N TYR A 249 -31.57 -5.01 14.50
CA TYR A 249 -31.72 -4.55 15.88
C TYR A 249 -30.91 -3.28 16.17
N VAL A 250 -31.12 -2.68 17.35
CA VAL A 250 -30.46 -1.43 17.77
C VAL A 250 -29.63 -1.62 19.04
N ARG A 251 -28.42 -1.05 19.07
CA ARG A 251 -27.55 -0.92 20.24
C ARG A 251 -27.09 0.53 20.36
N ALA A 252 -27.44 1.20 21.47
CA ALA A 252 -27.10 2.61 21.69
C ALA A 252 -26.46 2.83 23.07
N MET A 253 -25.20 3.26 23.15
CA MET A 253 -24.55 3.55 24.44
C MET A 253 -24.96 4.91 25.05
N GLY A 254 -26.01 5.55 24.54
CA GLY A 254 -26.56 6.80 25.06
C GLY A 254 -28.09 6.77 25.13
N ASP A 255 -28.70 7.95 25.01
CA ASP A 255 -30.16 8.10 25.02
C ASP A 255 -30.78 7.49 23.76
N ALA A 256 -31.91 6.79 23.94
CA ALA A 256 -32.68 6.20 22.85
C ALA A 256 -34.06 6.84 22.75
N LYS A 257 -34.42 7.29 21.56
CA LYS A 257 -35.68 7.99 21.29
C LYS A 257 -36.35 7.46 20.02
N MET A 258 -37.62 7.11 20.10
CA MET A 258 -38.45 6.75 18.96
C MET A 258 -39.74 7.58 18.93
N GLU A 259 -40.11 8.09 17.75
CA GLU A 259 -41.38 8.82 17.54
C GLU A 259 -42.45 7.92 16.88
N TRP A 260 -43.63 8.48 16.65
CA TRP A 260 -44.74 7.77 15.99
C TRP A 260 -44.34 7.24 14.61
N GLY A 261 -44.68 5.98 14.33
CA GLY A 261 -44.39 5.34 13.04
C GLY A 261 -42.96 4.82 12.87
N ALA A 262 -42.13 4.91 13.91
CA ALA A 262 -40.83 4.24 13.99
C ALA A 262 -41.01 2.80 14.51
N GLU A 263 -40.43 1.84 13.80
CA GLU A 263 -40.55 0.40 14.09
C GLU A 263 -39.20 -0.29 13.95
N ILE A 264 -38.89 -1.21 14.86
CA ILE A 264 -37.75 -2.13 14.78
C ILE A 264 -38.33 -3.52 14.57
N LEU A 265 -37.92 -4.20 13.50
CA LEU A 265 -38.48 -5.51 13.14
C LEU A 265 -37.68 -6.67 13.72
N ASN A 266 -36.36 -6.50 13.91
CA ASN A 266 -35.47 -7.55 14.39
C ASN A 266 -35.66 -8.90 13.66
N GLN A 267 -35.66 -8.86 12.32
CA GLN A 267 -36.05 -9.99 11.47
C GLN A 267 -35.14 -11.21 11.62
N ASN A 268 -33.87 -10.97 11.99
CA ASN A 268 -32.89 -12.02 12.22
C ASN A 268 -33.01 -12.67 13.61
N GLY A 269 -33.92 -12.19 14.46
CA GLY A 269 -34.25 -12.83 15.74
C GLY A 269 -33.16 -12.69 16.79
N ASP A 270 -32.54 -11.51 16.91
CA ASP A 270 -31.69 -11.21 18.07
C ASP A 270 -32.53 -11.23 19.36
N ALA A 271 -31.88 -11.54 20.49
CA ALA A 271 -32.56 -11.60 21.79
C ALA A 271 -33.26 -10.28 22.16
N PHE A 272 -32.77 -9.13 21.69
CA PHE A 272 -33.31 -7.81 21.98
C PHE A 272 -33.43 -6.96 20.72
N ASP A 273 -34.63 -6.47 20.45
CA ASP A 273 -34.88 -5.50 19.37
C ASP A 273 -34.03 -4.23 19.56
N ILE A 274 -33.91 -3.79 20.81
CA ILE A 274 -33.15 -2.60 21.20
C ILE A 274 -32.48 -2.79 22.56
N GLN A 275 -31.26 -2.28 22.69
CA GLN A 275 -30.62 -2.05 23.98
C GLN A 275 -30.04 -0.65 24.03
N TYR A 276 -30.16 0.02 25.18
CA TYR A 276 -29.57 1.33 25.41
C TYR A 276 -29.07 1.52 26.84
N THR A 277 -28.14 2.44 27.07
CA THR A 277 -27.61 2.71 28.44
C THR A 277 -28.27 3.94 29.09
N GLY A 278 -28.70 4.93 28.29
CA GLY A 278 -29.19 6.22 28.75
C GLY A 278 -30.69 6.25 29.07
N SER A 279 -31.31 7.39 28.84
CA SER A 279 -32.75 7.57 28.94
C SER A 279 -33.48 7.06 27.70
N GLY A 280 -34.64 6.43 27.91
CA GLY A 280 -35.50 5.91 26.86
C GLY A 280 -36.75 6.77 26.68
N GLN A 281 -37.01 7.23 25.47
CA GLN A 281 -38.23 7.98 25.11
C GLN A 281 -38.95 7.29 23.96
N PHE A 282 -40.00 6.55 24.29
CA PHE A 282 -40.76 5.71 23.35
C PHE A 282 -42.25 6.08 23.40
N LYS A 283 -42.97 5.82 22.32
CA LYS A 283 -44.41 6.02 22.21
C LYS A 283 -45.14 4.73 22.48
N ASP A 284 -46.28 4.85 23.16
CA ASP A 284 -47.25 3.76 23.38
C ASP A 284 -47.99 3.40 22.07
N THR A 285 -47.22 2.91 21.11
CA THR A 285 -47.65 2.34 19.85
C THR A 285 -47.31 0.85 19.93
N GLY A 286 -48.17 -0.04 19.46
CA GLY A 286 -47.86 -1.48 19.44
C GLY A 286 -46.64 -1.88 18.59
N LEU A 287 -45.86 -0.92 18.11
CA LEU A 287 -44.62 -1.04 17.33
C LEU A 287 -43.35 -0.89 18.17
N GLN A 288 -43.45 -0.43 19.42
CA GLN A 288 -42.31 -0.15 20.31
C GLN A 288 -42.31 -1.08 21.53
N VAL A 289 -42.55 -2.36 21.25
CA VAL A 289 -42.72 -3.42 22.22
C VAL A 289 -42.05 -4.70 21.71
N GLN A 290 -41.44 -5.47 22.60
CA GLN A 290 -40.98 -6.85 22.33
C GLN A 290 -41.66 -7.80 23.31
N ASP A 291 -42.37 -8.79 22.80
CA ASP A 291 -43.11 -9.79 23.60
C ASP A 291 -44.09 -9.14 24.59
N GLY A 292 -44.75 -8.05 24.17
CA GLY A 292 -45.69 -7.29 25.00
C GLY A 292 -45.02 -6.37 26.03
N VAL A 293 -43.69 -6.31 26.09
CA VAL A 293 -42.95 -5.41 26.98
C VAL A 293 -42.48 -4.18 26.22
N HIS A 294 -42.82 -3.00 26.73
CA HIS A 294 -42.48 -1.72 26.11
C HIS A 294 -40.98 -1.38 26.21
N TYR A 295 -40.41 -0.73 25.18
CA TYR A 295 -38.98 -0.41 25.12
C TYR A 295 -38.45 0.48 26.25
N SER A 296 -39.34 1.15 27.00
CA SER A 296 -38.96 1.90 28.22
C SER A 296 -38.68 1.01 29.44
N ASP A 297 -38.97 -0.30 29.37
CA ASP A 297 -38.73 -1.24 30.45
C ASP A 297 -37.23 -1.42 30.74
N ALA A 298 -36.88 -1.69 32.00
CA ALA A 298 -35.50 -1.86 32.43
C ALA A 298 -34.78 -3.01 31.71
N LYS A 299 -35.50 -4.02 31.18
CA LYS A 299 -34.88 -5.13 30.44
C LYS A 299 -34.10 -4.69 29.18
N PHE A 300 -34.48 -3.55 28.59
CA PHE A 300 -33.79 -2.99 27.42
C PHE A 300 -32.73 -1.95 27.80
N ARG A 301 -32.69 -1.52 29.07
CA ARG A 301 -31.72 -0.56 29.57
C ARG A 301 -30.53 -1.27 30.20
N VAL A 302 -29.50 -1.54 29.40
CA VAL A 302 -28.34 -2.35 29.76
C VAL A 302 -27.15 -1.46 30.05
N ALA A 303 -26.74 -1.36 31.32
CA ALA A 303 -25.72 -0.41 31.77
C ALA A 303 -24.30 -0.70 31.24
N ASP A 304 -23.99 -1.97 31.00
CA ASP A 304 -22.69 -2.48 30.53
C ASP A 304 -22.66 -2.76 29.02
N LEU A 305 -23.63 -2.22 28.27
CA LEU A 305 -23.63 -2.32 26.81
C LEU A 305 -22.40 -1.62 26.22
N VAL A 306 -21.63 -2.35 25.41
CA VAL A 306 -20.49 -1.82 24.67
C VAL A 306 -20.72 -2.01 23.17
N VAL A 307 -20.59 -0.91 22.44
CA VAL A 307 -20.58 -0.88 20.97
C VAL A 307 -19.15 -0.63 20.50
N GLU A 308 -18.68 -1.42 19.55
CA GLU A 308 -17.36 -1.22 18.95
C GLU A 308 -17.26 0.17 18.29
N PRO A 309 -16.16 0.91 18.52
CA PRO A 309 -15.97 2.21 17.90
C PRO A 309 -15.63 2.09 16.42
N VAL A 310 -16.18 3.02 15.62
CA VAL A 310 -15.61 3.35 14.32
C VAL A 310 -14.20 3.88 14.57
N LYS A 311 -13.22 3.33 13.87
CA LYS A 311 -11.82 3.77 14.03
C LYS A 311 -11.70 5.21 13.51
N VAL A 312 -11.20 6.09 14.36
CA VAL A 312 -10.99 7.50 14.03
C VAL A 312 -9.52 7.84 14.23
N TYR A 313 -9.00 8.69 13.36
CA TYR A 313 -7.84 9.51 13.64
C TYR A 313 -8.14 10.50 14.76
N ASP A 314 -7.46 10.32 15.88
CA ASP A 314 -7.54 11.21 17.04
C ASP A 314 -6.30 12.11 17.12
N PRO A 315 -6.42 13.42 16.84
CA PRO A 315 -5.33 14.39 16.98
C PRO A 315 -4.91 14.66 18.43
N ASP A 316 -5.67 14.22 19.43
CA ASP A 316 -5.34 14.32 20.86
C ASP A 316 -4.69 13.01 21.40
N SER A 317 -4.49 12.00 20.55
CA SER A 317 -3.85 10.74 20.90
C SER A 317 -2.37 10.92 21.29
N PRO A 318 -1.82 10.18 22.27
CA PRO A 318 -0.40 10.23 22.64
C PRO A 318 0.58 9.92 21.50
N ASP A 319 0.11 9.23 20.45
CA ASP A 319 0.87 8.87 19.25
C ASP A 319 0.73 9.91 18.11
N TYR A 320 0.10 11.05 18.40
CA TYR A 320 -0.04 12.19 17.51
C TYR A 320 1.34 12.77 17.15
N ASP A 321 1.65 12.73 15.85
CA ASP A 321 2.78 13.45 15.26
C ASP A 321 2.25 14.70 14.54
N PRO A 322 2.41 15.91 15.10
CA PRO A 322 1.96 17.16 14.47
C PRO A 322 2.64 17.45 13.13
N ALA A 323 3.78 16.81 12.82
CA ALA A 323 4.42 16.91 11.52
C ALA A 323 3.85 15.90 10.49
N LYS A 324 3.01 14.95 10.92
CA LYS A 324 2.34 13.92 10.09
C LYS A 324 0.86 13.78 10.47
N PRO A 325 0.06 14.84 10.30
CA PRO A 325 -1.28 14.96 10.89
C PRO A 325 -2.36 14.05 10.26
N ASN A 326 -2.05 13.07 9.41
CA ASN A 326 -3.08 12.38 8.61
C ASN A 326 -2.82 10.88 8.34
N LYS A 327 -2.25 10.09 9.26
CA LYS A 327 -1.99 8.66 8.93
C LYS A 327 -3.25 7.83 8.58
N GLU A 328 -4.44 8.22 9.03
CA GLU A 328 -5.69 7.51 8.68
C GLU A 328 -6.41 8.09 7.44
N CYS A 329 -6.43 9.41 7.31
CA CYS A 329 -7.06 10.08 6.16
C CYS A 329 -6.17 10.03 4.90
N ASP A 330 -4.87 10.21 5.11
CA ASP A 330 -3.82 10.19 4.11
C ASP A 330 -2.73 9.16 4.48
N PRO A 331 -3.05 7.85 4.45
CA PRO A 331 -2.07 6.81 4.71
C PRO A 331 -0.86 6.89 3.77
N LEU A 332 -0.99 7.55 2.61
CA LEU A 332 0.09 7.75 1.66
C LEU A 332 1.04 8.89 2.06
N ALA A 333 0.68 9.74 3.03
CA ALA A 333 1.41 10.97 3.34
C ALA A 333 1.66 11.83 2.09
N LEU A 334 0.68 11.90 1.19
CA LEU A 334 0.81 12.48 -0.14
C LEU A 334 1.24 13.95 -0.11
N PRO A 335 0.64 14.87 0.66
CA PRO A 335 1.05 16.28 0.70
C PRO A 335 2.47 16.48 1.19
N PHE A 336 2.90 15.72 2.21
CA PHE A 336 4.27 15.80 2.74
C PHE A 336 5.29 15.32 1.72
N ASN A 337 4.97 14.26 0.98
CA ASN A 337 5.87 13.69 -0.01
C ASN A 337 5.68 14.29 -1.42
N MET A 338 4.69 15.17 -1.64
CA MET A 338 4.41 15.70 -2.98
C MET A 338 5.59 16.50 -3.51
N ASP A 339 6.31 17.25 -2.67
CA ASP A 339 7.49 18.00 -3.10
C ASP A 339 8.64 17.10 -3.60
N SER A 340 8.68 15.83 -3.17
CA SER A 340 9.61 14.82 -3.71
C SER A 340 9.18 14.29 -5.08
N ILE A 341 7.88 14.40 -5.42
CA ILE A 341 7.30 14.01 -6.70
C ILE A 341 7.21 15.21 -7.66
N ILE A 342 6.92 16.41 -7.17
CA ILE A 342 6.75 17.62 -7.99
C ILE A 342 7.58 18.70 -7.32
N ASP A 343 8.80 18.94 -7.80
CA ASP A 343 9.68 19.97 -7.25
C ASP A 343 8.98 21.34 -7.37
N PRO A 344 8.65 22.05 -6.28
CA PRO A 344 7.96 23.34 -6.35
C PRO A 344 8.78 24.44 -7.06
N ARG A 345 10.08 24.23 -7.26
CA ARG A 345 10.97 25.14 -8.02
C ARG A 345 11.08 24.76 -9.49
N ASN A 346 10.31 23.77 -9.95
CA ASN A 346 10.31 23.35 -11.33
C ASN A 346 9.94 24.52 -12.27
N ARG A 347 10.38 24.40 -13.52
CA ARG A 347 10.00 25.29 -14.62
C ARG A 347 9.23 24.53 -15.69
N PHE A 348 8.25 23.74 -15.27
CA PHE A 348 7.42 23.00 -16.22
C PHE A 348 6.61 23.97 -17.09
N THR A 349 6.24 23.52 -18.27
CA THR A 349 5.39 24.28 -19.18
C THR A 349 3.94 23.81 -19.06
N PRO A 350 2.96 24.71 -19.18
CA PRO A 350 1.56 24.28 -19.25
C PRO A 350 1.30 23.52 -20.55
N LEU A 351 0.45 22.51 -20.50
CA LEU A 351 -0.07 21.81 -21.67
C LEU A 351 -1.49 22.29 -21.98
N ASN A 352 -1.70 22.75 -23.21
CA ASN A 352 -3.01 23.10 -23.72
C ASN A 352 -3.34 22.25 -24.95
N VAL A 353 -4.47 21.55 -24.91
CA VAL A 353 -5.02 20.82 -26.06
C VAL A 353 -6.34 21.47 -26.42
N GLY A 354 -6.32 22.21 -27.53
CA GLY A 354 -7.43 23.01 -28.02
C GLY A 354 -8.19 22.36 -29.17
N ALA A 355 -8.91 23.20 -29.93
CA ALA A 355 -9.87 22.73 -30.91
C ALA A 355 -9.26 21.84 -32.00
N GLN A 356 -9.93 20.73 -32.33
CA GLN A 356 -9.54 19.75 -33.35
C GLN A 356 -8.14 19.12 -33.16
N GLN A 357 -7.51 19.33 -31.99
CA GLN A 357 -6.22 18.72 -31.66
C GLN A 357 -6.41 17.32 -31.09
N ILE A 358 -5.54 16.39 -31.50
CA ILE A 358 -5.48 15.03 -30.95
C ILE A 358 -4.04 14.79 -30.51
N LEU A 359 -3.81 14.70 -29.21
CA LEU A 359 -2.51 14.41 -28.60
C LEU A 359 -2.48 12.97 -28.09
N HIS A 360 -1.57 12.16 -28.60
CA HIS A 360 -1.45 10.75 -28.23
C HIS A 360 -0.25 10.55 -27.32
N PHE A 361 -0.50 10.13 -26.07
CA PHE A 361 0.52 9.71 -25.11
C PHE A 361 0.77 8.21 -25.20
N LYS A 362 2.06 7.88 -25.17
CA LYS A 362 2.61 6.57 -24.83
C LYS A 362 3.55 6.75 -23.64
N PRO A 363 3.98 5.68 -22.95
CA PRO A 363 4.78 5.81 -21.73
C PRO A 363 6.04 6.68 -21.85
N LYS A 364 6.69 6.69 -23.03
CA LYS A 364 7.95 7.42 -23.27
C LYS A 364 7.78 8.79 -23.93
N GLN A 365 6.72 9.00 -24.70
CA GLN A 365 6.52 10.23 -25.46
C GLN A 365 5.05 10.51 -25.78
N ALA A 366 4.73 11.77 -26.01
CA ALA A 366 3.44 12.21 -26.53
C ALA A 366 3.61 13.04 -27.80
N VAL A 367 2.81 12.73 -28.82
CA VAL A 367 2.86 13.35 -30.15
C VAL A 367 1.46 13.74 -30.62
N TYR A 368 1.33 14.87 -31.30
CA TYR A 368 0.07 15.23 -31.93
C TYR A 368 -0.17 14.36 -33.17
N GLU A 369 -1.30 13.65 -33.20
CA GLU A 369 -1.81 12.99 -34.40
C GLU A 369 -2.50 14.00 -35.33
N ARG A 370 -2.99 15.11 -34.76
CA ARG A 370 -3.73 16.14 -35.49
C ARG A 370 -3.55 17.52 -34.88
N ASN A 371 -3.37 18.51 -35.75
CA ASN A 371 -3.41 19.95 -35.46
C ASN A 371 -2.49 20.42 -34.31
N GLY A 372 -1.33 19.81 -34.16
CA GLY A 372 -0.25 20.28 -33.28
C GLY A 372 1.10 19.74 -33.75
N SER A 373 2.19 20.31 -33.26
CA SER A 373 3.55 19.97 -33.72
C SER A 373 4.55 19.68 -32.61
N SER A 374 4.20 19.96 -31.35
CA SER A 374 5.09 19.70 -30.21
C SER A 374 5.19 18.20 -29.93
N VAL A 375 6.39 17.77 -29.52
CA VAL A 375 6.65 16.44 -28.99
C VAL A 375 7.00 16.60 -27.51
N TYR A 376 6.35 15.83 -26.66
CA TYR A 376 6.64 15.79 -25.23
C TYR A 376 7.33 14.47 -24.93
N VAL A 377 8.42 14.51 -24.18
CA VAL A 377 9.19 13.32 -23.80
C VAL A 377 9.06 13.14 -22.30
N ALA A 378 8.77 11.92 -21.87
CA ALA A 378 8.71 11.59 -20.46
C ALA A 378 10.11 11.63 -19.85
N LYS A 379 10.18 12.01 -18.57
CA LYS A 379 11.44 12.10 -17.82
C LYS A 379 11.44 11.07 -16.71
N GLU A 380 12.63 10.53 -16.43
CA GLU A 380 12.81 9.68 -15.25
C GLU A 380 12.44 10.45 -14.00
N HIS A 381 11.69 9.78 -13.14
CA HIS A 381 11.28 10.34 -11.88
C HIS A 381 11.21 9.25 -10.81
N THR A 382 11.38 9.65 -9.54
CA THR A 382 11.22 8.72 -8.41
C THR A 382 9.94 9.06 -7.67
N ILE A 383 8.96 8.16 -7.74
CA ILE A 383 7.66 8.29 -7.08
C ILE A 383 7.58 7.23 -6.01
N TYR A 384 7.61 7.64 -4.74
CA TYR A 384 7.67 6.73 -3.60
C TYR A 384 6.51 5.71 -3.56
N LEU A 385 5.33 6.10 -4.04
CA LEU A 385 4.14 5.26 -4.12
C LEU A 385 4.29 4.05 -5.06
N PHE A 386 5.15 4.19 -6.06
CA PHE A 386 5.41 3.17 -7.06
C PHE A 386 6.70 2.38 -6.75
N GLN A 387 7.29 2.54 -5.57
CA GLN A 387 8.37 1.66 -5.13
C GLN A 387 7.86 0.20 -5.07
N GLY A 388 8.52 -0.68 -5.83
CA GLY A 388 8.10 -2.08 -5.99
C GLY A 388 6.99 -2.31 -7.03
N VAL A 389 6.55 -1.25 -7.74
CA VAL A 389 5.60 -1.33 -8.84
C VAL A 389 6.33 -0.97 -10.14
N ASP A 390 6.54 -1.96 -11.00
CA ASP A 390 7.16 -1.75 -12.31
C ASP A 390 6.13 -1.10 -13.25
N GLN A 391 6.46 0.10 -13.76
CA GLN A 391 5.66 0.77 -14.78
C GLN A 391 5.70 -0.05 -16.07
N ASN A 392 4.53 -0.30 -16.67
CA ASN A 392 4.45 -0.91 -17.99
C ASN A 392 4.88 0.10 -19.07
N LEU A 393 6.15 0.08 -19.44
CA LEU A 393 6.71 0.89 -20.53
C LEU A 393 6.53 0.25 -21.92
N GLY A 394 5.60 -0.70 -22.05
CA GLY A 394 5.34 -1.44 -23.29
C GLY A 394 6.29 -2.62 -23.48
N THR A 395 7.19 -2.53 -24.47
CA THR A 395 8.17 -3.57 -24.81
C THR A 395 9.51 -3.43 -24.07
N ALA A 396 9.71 -2.35 -23.32
CA ALA A 396 10.94 -2.09 -22.59
C ALA A 396 11.03 -2.90 -21.29
N THR A 397 12.26 -3.27 -20.90
CA THR A 397 12.60 -4.02 -19.68
C THR A 397 13.16 -3.14 -18.55
N GLU A 398 13.14 -1.82 -18.72
CA GLU A 398 13.62 -0.84 -17.74
C GLU A 398 12.68 -0.80 -16.52
N LYS A 399 13.26 -0.69 -15.31
CA LYS A 399 12.53 -0.56 -14.03
C LYS A 399 12.45 0.90 -13.54
N THR A 400 12.52 1.87 -14.44
CA THR A 400 12.43 3.29 -14.11
C THR A 400 11.01 3.79 -14.31
N GLN A 401 10.61 4.78 -13.51
CA GLN A 401 9.34 5.46 -13.71
C GLN A 401 9.56 6.67 -14.61
N LEU A 402 8.80 6.76 -15.69
CA LEU A 402 8.80 7.83 -16.66
C LEU A 402 7.49 8.63 -16.52
N ALA A 403 7.63 9.94 -16.33
CA ALA A 403 6.50 10.83 -16.13
C ALA A 403 6.57 12.08 -17.00
N PHE A 404 5.40 12.66 -17.28
CA PHE A 404 5.26 13.90 -18.04
C PHE A 404 4.98 15.07 -17.08
N PRO A 405 5.95 15.97 -16.89
CA PRO A 405 5.77 17.10 -16.01
C PRO A 405 5.13 18.31 -16.72
N PHE A 406 4.11 18.90 -16.09
CA PHE A 406 3.38 20.07 -16.58
C PHE A 406 3.15 21.09 -15.46
N LYS A 407 3.07 22.37 -15.81
CA LYS A 407 2.68 23.42 -14.85
C LYS A 407 1.16 23.52 -14.64
N GLY A 408 0.41 22.84 -15.49
CA GLY A 408 -1.03 22.89 -15.58
C GLY A 408 -1.44 22.24 -16.90
N LEU A 409 -2.62 21.64 -16.93
CA LEU A 409 -3.09 20.91 -18.09
C LEU A 409 -4.53 21.29 -18.38
N LYS A 410 -4.77 21.82 -19.59
CA LYS A 410 -6.10 22.23 -20.02
C LYS A 410 -6.48 21.58 -21.33
N LEU A 411 -7.63 20.90 -21.34
CA LEU A 411 -8.35 20.53 -22.55
C LEU A 411 -9.51 21.50 -22.72
N GLY A 412 -9.62 22.08 -23.91
CA GLY A 412 -10.68 23.01 -24.27
C GLY A 412 -11.34 22.65 -25.59
N SER A 413 -12.49 23.26 -25.87
CA SER A 413 -13.27 23.07 -27.09
C SER A 413 -13.62 21.59 -27.30
N ASP A 414 -13.04 20.93 -28.30
CA ASP A 414 -13.22 19.52 -28.64
C ASP A 414 -11.88 18.76 -28.67
N GLY A 415 -10.87 19.28 -27.96
CA GLY A 415 -9.54 18.69 -27.86
C GLY A 415 -9.57 17.28 -27.30
N LYS A 416 -8.71 16.41 -27.84
CA LYS A 416 -8.66 14.99 -27.48
C LYS A 416 -7.28 14.55 -27.03
N ILE A 417 -7.24 13.72 -26.01
CA ILE A 417 -6.05 13.00 -25.58
C ILE A 417 -6.32 11.50 -25.72
N LYS A 418 -5.36 10.77 -26.29
CA LYS A 418 -5.34 9.30 -26.28
C LYS A 418 -4.20 8.82 -25.42
N ILE A 419 -4.41 7.77 -24.65
CA ILE A 419 -3.41 7.10 -23.82
C ILE A 419 -3.33 5.64 -24.28
N SER A 420 -2.16 5.18 -24.74
CA SER A 420 -1.99 3.77 -25.05
C SER A 420 -0.56 3.23 -24.96
N GLY A 421 -0.43 1.91 -25.04
CA GLY A 421 0.87 1.23 -25.09
C GLY A 421 1.54 1.06 -23.73
N GLY A 422 0.80 1.26 -22.64
CA GLY A 422 1.29 1.07 -21.27
C GLY A 422 0.83 2.17 -20.32
N ASP A 423 1.56 2.32 -19.21
CA ASP A 423 1.20 3.25 -18.15
C ASP A 423 1.77 4.64 -18.41
N VAL A 424 0.93 5.67 -18.27
CA VAL A 424 1.31 7.07 -18.42
C VAL A 424 1.09 7.80 -17.10
N ILE A 425 2.12 8.55 -16.68
CA ILE A 425 2.10 9.33 -15.43
C ILE A 425 2.20 10.81 -15.76
N TRP A 426 1.27 11.62 -15.23
CA TRP A 426 1.32 13.08 -15.29
C TRP A 426 1.67 13.67 -13.94
N LEU A 427 2.63 14.59 -13.93
CA LEU A 427 3.02 15.38 -12.76
C LEU A 427 2.61 16.83 -13.01
N ILE A 428 1.53 17.28 -12.40
CA ILE A 428 0.93 18.58 -12.68
C ILE A 428 1.12 19.52 -11.49
N ASP A 429 2.02 20.48 -11.63
CA ASP A 429 2.24 21.54 -10.64
C ASP A 429 1.23 22.70 -10.78
N GLY A 430 -0.05 22.35 -10.76
CA GLY A 430 -1.17 23.24 -10.98
C GLY A 430 -2.43 22.47 -11.38
N ASP A 431 -3.36 23.16 -12.02
CA ASP A 431 -4.70 22.61 -12.28
C ASP A 431 -4.77 21.67 -13.49
N LEU A 432 -5.64 20.67 -13.41
CA LEU A 432 -6.12 19.85 -14.53
C LEU A 432 -7.57 20.23 -14.85
N THR A 433 -7.81 20.81 -16.02
CA THR A 433 -9.12 21.32 -16.42
C THR A 433 -9.56 20.73 -17.76
N LEU A 434 -10.72 20.08 -17.79
CA LEU A 434 -11.39 19.60 -19.00
C LEU A 434 -12.68 20.39 -19.20
N THR A 435 -12.77 21.12 -20.31
CA THR A 435 -13.91 22.01 -20.62
C THR A 435 -14.32 21.90 -22.08
N GLY A 436 -15.61 22.02 -22.37
CA GLY A 436 -16.15 21.72 -23.70
C GLY A 436 -16.37 20.22 -23.90
N ASP A 437 -16.48 19.78 -25.16
CA ASP A 437 -16.67 18.37 -25.55
C ASP A 437 -15.31 17.65 -25.67
N THR A 438 -14.48 17.79 -24.65
CA THR A 438 -13.12 17.22 -24.62
C THR A 438 -13.15 15.75 -24.25
N HIS A 439 -12.23 14.96 -24.81
CA HIS A 439 -12.18 13.52 -24.58
C HIS A 439 -10.77 13.08 -24.16
N ILE A 440 -10.67 12.34 -23.06
CA ILE A 440 -9.49 11.50 -22.75
C ILE A 440 -9.90 10.05 -23.01
N TRP A 441 -9.18 9.37 -23.89
CA TRP A 441 -9.41 7.97 -24.24
C TRP A 441 -8.25 7.12 -23.73
N ILE A 442 -8.53 6.10 -22.91
CA ILE A 442 -7.54 5.18 -22.35
C ILE A 442 -7.79 3.79 -22.93
N GLU A 443 -6.86 3.33 -23.76
CA GLU A 443 -6.95 2.02 -24.41
C GLU A 443 -6.73 0.87 -23.42
N LYS A 444 -7.20 -0.33 -23.78
CA LYS A 444 -7.00 -1.54 -22.97
C LYS A 444 -5.53 -1.74 -22.58
N GLU A 445 -5.31 -2.25 -21.37
CA GLU A 445 -3.98 -2.49 -20.78
C GLU A 445 -3.07 -1.25 -20.67
N SER A 446 -3.66 -0.05 -20.76
CA SER A 446 -3.00 1.22 -20.51
C SER A 446 -3.61 1.90 -19.29
N SER A 447 -2.84 2.76 -18.62
CA SER A 447 -3.34 3.52 -17.48
C SER A 447 -2.90 4.98 -17.55
N LEU A 448 -3.66 5.85 -16.89
CA LEU A 448 -3.31 7.23 -16.64
C LEU A 448 -3.34 7.50 -15.14
N THR A 449 -2.17 7.78 -14.57
CA THR A 449 -2.05 8.30 -13.20
C THR A 449 -1.71 9.77 -13.21
N VAL A 450 -2.49 10.57 -12.48
CA VAL A 450 -2.28 12.02 -12.35
C VAL A 450 -1.88 12.34 -10.92
N PHE A 451 -0.72 12.95 -10.73
CA PHE A 451 -0.33 13.66 -9.53
C PHE A 451 -0.53 15.15 -9.75
N THR A 452 -1.20 15.84 -8.82
CA THR A 452 -1.45 17.28 -8.95
C THR A 452 -1.36 18.03 -7.64
N THR A 453 -0.78 19.24 -7.68
CA THR A 453 -0.79 20.22 -6.58
C THR A 453 -2.00 21.16 -6.64
N GLY A 454 -2.76 21.12 -7.74
CA GLY A 454 -3.89 22.01 -8.00
C GLY A 454 -5.24 21.27 -8.08
N LYS A 455 -6.22 21.98 -8.63
CA LYS A 455 -7.60 21.50 -8.78
C LYS A 455 -7.76 20.62 -10.00
N VAL A 456 -8.62 19.63 -9.89
CA VAL A 456 -9.11 18.81 -11.00
C VAL A 456 -10.56 19.16 -11.28
N SER A 457 -10.85 19.62 -12.49
CA SER A 457 -12.19 20.05 -12.91
C SER A 457 -12.58 19.37 -14.22
N ILE A 458 -13.58 18.51 -14.17
CA ILE A 458 -14.17 17.83 -15.33
C ILE A 458 -15.55 18.43 -15.59
N GLY A 459 -15.63 19.24 -16.65
CA GLY A 459 -16.84 19.95 -17.06
C GLY A 459 -17.94 19.01 -17.59
N ALA A 460 -19.15 19.57 -17.74
CA ALA A 460 -20.35 18.77 -18.02
C ALA A 460 -20.32 17.93 -19.30
N SER A 461 -19.69 18.45 -20.35
CA SER A 461 -19.55 17.76 -21.65
C SER A 461 -18.22 17.03 -21.81
N ALA A 462 -17.29 17.16 -20.85
CA ALA A 462 -16.01 16.49 -20.91
C ALA A 462 -16.17 15.00 -20.56
N LYS A 463 -15.40 14.16 -21.23
CA LYS A 463 -15.45 12.69 -21.06
C LYS A 463 -14.06 12.13 -20.83
N VAL A 464 -13.97 11.21 -19.88
CA VAL A 464 -12.81 10.33 -19.70
C VAL A 464 -13.33 8.92 -19.91
N ILE A 465 -12.84 8.25 -20.95
CA ILE A 465 -13.35 6.97 -21.43
C ILE A 465 -12.24 5.95 -21.30
N ALA A 466 -12.48 4.93 -20.50
CA ALA A 466 -11.63 3.76 -20.38
C ALA A 466 -12.24 2.61 -21.19
N GLU A 467 -11.46 1.99 -22.09
CA GLU A 467 -11.93 0.82 -22.85
C GLU A 467 -12.09 -0.44 -21.97
N GLN A 468 -11.47 -0.43 -20.80
CA GLN A 468 -11.56 -1.45 -19.77
C GLN A 468 -11.45 -0.77 -18.41
N GLU A 469 -12.34 -1.14 -17.50
CA GLU A 469 -12.33 -0.70 -16.10
C GLU A 469 -11.43 -1.61 -15.27
N GLY A 470 -11.06 -1.17 -14.06
CA GLY A 470 -10.25 -1.96 -13.14
C GLY A 470 -8.78 -1.62 -13.14
N LEU A 471 -7.99 -2.67 -12.99
CA LEU A 471 -6.54 -2.63 -12.93
C LEU A 471 -5.92 -3.12 -14.23
N THR A 472 -4.81 -2.52 -14.62
CA THR A 472 -3.96 -3.06 -15.69
C THR A 472 -3.40 -4.43 -15.28
N LYS A 473 -3.22 -5.37 -16.22
CA LYS A 473 -2.78 -6.72 -15.87
C LYS A 473 -1.35 -6.77 -15.35
N LYS A 474 -0.45 -6.01 -15.98
CA LYS A 474 0.99 -6.02 -15.69
C LYS A 474 1.36 -5.23 -14.43
N SER A 475 0.97 -3.95 -14.38
CA SER A 475 1.40 -3.03 -13.30
C SER A 475 0.42 -2.96 -12.13
N LYS A 476 -0.80 -3.52 -12.26
CA LYS A 476 -1.84 -3.49 -11.22
C LYS A 476 -2.21 -2.07 -10.79
N LEU A 477 -2.06 -1.11 -11.70
CA LEU A 477 -2.45 0.28 -11.52
C LEU A 477 -3.92 0.46 -11.93
N PRO A 478 -4.69 1.33 -11.25
CA PRO A 478 -6.01 1.71 -11.72
C PRO A 478 -5.91 2.36 -13.10
N VAL A 479 -6.84 2.02 -14.01
CA VAL A 479 -6.81 2.53 -15.39
C VAL A 479 -6.87 4.05 -15.44
N PHE A 480 -7.59 4.70 -14.52
CA PHE A 480 -7.49 6.13 -14.28
C PHE A 480 -7.41 6.41 -12.78
N SER A 481 -6.37 7.13 -12.35
CA SER A 481 -6.17 7.51 -10.96
C SER A 481 -5.74 8.96 -10.81
N VAL A 482 -6.25 9.61 -9.77
CA VAL A 482 -5.94 11.01 -9.44
C VAL A 482 -5.50 11.09 -7.99
N TYR A 483 -4.28 11.59 -7.78
CA TYR A 483 -3.67 11.86 -6.49
C TYR A 483 -3.44 13.37 -6.37
N SER A 484 -4.22 14.03 -5.52
CA SER A 484 -4.12 15.48 -5.31
C SER A 484 -3.64 15.81 -3.91
N SER A 485 -2.63 16.68 -3.82
CA SER A 485 -2.19 17.31 -2.57
C SER A 485 -2.83 18.68 -2.33
N PHE A 486 -3.76 19.11 -3.18
CA PHE A 486 -4.43 20.40 -3.04
C PHE A 486 -5.16 20.47 -1.70
N ASP A 487 -4.86 21.51 -0.93
CA ASP A 487 -5.50 21.83 0.35
C ASP A 487 -6.41 23.04 0.18
N GLY A 488 -7.71 22.79 0.26
CA GLY A 488 -8.72 23.82 0.07
C GLY A 488 -10.05 23.26 -0.47
N PRO A 489 -11.03 24.12 -0.71
CA PRO A 489 -12.33 23.69 -1.23
C PRO A 489 -12.29 23.42 -2.73
N ASN A 490 -13.09 22.43 -3.14
CA ASN A 490 -13.41 22.08 -4.52
C ASN A 490 -12.17 21.73 -5.35
N GLY A 491 -11.23 21.01 -4.75
CA GLY A 491 -10.04 20.49 -5.43
C GLY A 491 -10.32 19.35 -6.39
N PHE A 492 -11.47 18.67 -6.27
CA PHE A 492 -11.98 17.81 -7.33
C PHE A 492 -13.45 18.13 -7.62
N VAL A 493 -13.76 18.50 -8.87
CA VAL A 493 -15.12 18.80 -9.32
C VAL A 493 -15.46 17.97 -10.54
N PHE A 494 -16.52 17.19 -10.42
CA PHE A 494 -17.10 16.45 -11.54
C PHE A 494 -18.53 16.92 -11.79
N SER A 495 -18.74 17.50 -12.98
CA SER A 495 -20.07 17.96 -13.42
C SER A 495 -20.58 17.19 -14.64
N GLY A 496 -19.91 16.10 -15.02
CA GLY A 496 -20.16 15.33 -16.25
C GLY A 496 -21.54 14.65 -16.28
N ALA A 497 -22.12 14.58 -17.48
CA ALA A 497 -23.30 13.75 -17.74
C ALA A 497 -22.92 12.31 -18.14
N SER A 498 -21.72 12.09 -18.69
CA SER A 498 -21.21 10.75 -19.01
C SER A 498 -20.63 10.07 -17.77
N SER A 499 -20.66 8.75 -17.72
CA SER A 499 -19.99 8.01 -16.65
C SER A 499 -18.48 8.20 -16.66
N LEU A 500 -17.87 8.09 -15.48
CA LEU A 500 -16.43 8.22 -15.24
C LEU A 500 -15.96 6.98 -14.48
N TYR A 501 -14.90 6.31 -14.94
CA TYR A 501 -14.14 5.38 -14.11
C TYR A 501 -12.93 6.08 -13.52
N ALA A 502 -12.78 6.13 -12.19
CA ALA A 502 -11.63 6.75 -11.53
C ALA A 502 -11.38 6.23 -10.10
N ALA A 503 -10.10 6.05 -9.75
CA ALA A 503 -9.65 6.01 -8.36
C ALA A 503 -9.20 7.41 -7.92
N ILE A 504 -10.02 8.08 -7.10
CA ILE A 504 -9.79 9.47 -6.68
C ILE A 504 -9.26 9.49 -5.25
N TYR A 505 -8.09 10.07 -5.07
CA TYR A 505 -7.42 10.23 -3.78
C TYR A 505 -7.04 11.70 -3.56
N SER A 506 -7.76 12.41 -2.72
CA SER A 506 -7.59 13.85 -2.49
C SER A 506 -7.89 14.22 -1.02
N PRO A 507 -7.09 13.71 -0.07
CA PRO A 507 -7.43 13.67 1.36
C PRO A 507 -7.54 15.05 2.03
N LEU A 508 -7.01 16.11 1.43
CA LEU A 508 -7.02 17.47 1.99
C LEU A 508 -8.08 18.41 1.41
N THR A 509 -8.81 17.97 0.39
CA THR A 509 -9.76 18.85 -0.32
C THR A 509 -11.18 18.28 -0.32
N SER A 510 -12.15 19.18 -0.47
CA SER A 510 -13.51 18.75 -0.79
C SER A 510 -13.63 18.25 -2.23
N ILE A 511 -14.43 17.20 -2.40
CA ILE A 511 -14.80 16.59 -3.67
C ILE A 511 -16.27 16.89 -3.92
N LEU A 512 -16.57 17.44 -5.10
CA LEU A 512 -17.91 17.85 -5.49
C LEU A 512 -18.37 17.07 -6.72
N LEU A 513 -19.41 16.24 -6.53
CA LEU A 513 -20.06 15.44 -7.55
C LEU A 513 -21.42 16.08 -7.89
N ASN A 514 -21.41 16.97 -8.89
CA ASN A 514 -22.59 17.71 -9.35
C ASN A 514 -23.18 17.15 -10.65
N GLY A 515 -22.54 16.13 -11.24
CA GLY A 515 -22.96 15.52 -12.49
C GLY A 515 -24.23 14.66 -12.36
N SER A 516 -24.69 14.17 -13.50
CA SER A 516 -25.72 13.12 -13.60
C SER A 516 -25.14 11.79 -14.10
N GLY A 517 -23.88 11.77 -14.54
CA GLY A 517 -23.17 10.55 -14.92
C GLY A 517 -22.81 9.70 -13.70
N GLN A 518 -22.61 8.39 -13.91
CA GLN A 518 -22.23 7.48 -12.84
C GLN A 518 -20.71 7.50 -12.62
N LEU A 519 -20.27 7.27 -11.38
CA LEU A 519 -18.87 7.15 -11.02
C LEU A 519 -18.56 5.70 -10.69
N TYR A 520 -17.68 5.07 -11.45
CA TYR A 520 -17.14 3.74 -11.17
C TYR A 520 -15.74 3.89 -10.57
N GLY A 521 -15.38 3.08 -9.58
CA GLY A 521 -14.06 3.13 -8.94
C GLY A 521 -14.15 3.42 -7.44
N THR A 522 -13.52 4.48 -6.94
CA THR A 522 -13.51 4.80 -5.49
C THR A 522 -13.18 6.27 -5.25
N VAL A 523 -13.69 6.82 -4.14
CA VAL A 523 -13.50 8.22 -3.77
C VAL A 523 -13.00 8.35 -2.34
N ARG A 524 -11.82 8.96 -2.19
CA ARG A 524 -11.31 9.44 -0.89
C ARG A 524 -11.05 10.94 -0.95
N GLY A 525 -11.69 11.70 -0.06
CA GLY A 525 -11.55 13.16 0.03
C GLY A 525 -11.64 13.67 1.46
N ALA A 526 -11.26 14.93 1.71
CA ALA A 526 -11.47 15.54 3.02
C ALA A 526 -12.97 15.60 3.35
N SER A 527 -13.78 16.09 2.41
CA SER A 527 -15.23 16.05 2.51
C SER A 527 -15.82 15.73 1.14
N ILE A 528 -16.83 14.89 1.10
CA ILE A 528 -17.45 14.47 -0.17
C ILE A 528 -18.86 15.02 -0.22
N THR A 529 -19.19 15.76 -1.27
CA THR A 529 -20.52 16.32 -1.49
C THR A 529 -21.07 15.86 -2.84
N GLY A 530 -22.15 15.08 -2.80
CA GLY A 530 -22.87 14.59 -3.96
C GLY A 530 -24.25 15.24 -4.05
N ASN A 531 -24.37 16.31 -4.86
CA ASN A 531 -25.63 17.02 -5.05
C ASN A 531 -26.38 16.58 -6.31
N GLY A 532 -25.68 15.98 -7.26
CA GLY A 532 -26.23 15.53 -8.53
C GLY A 532 -26.87 14.14 -8.50
N GLY A 533 -27.20 13.60 -9.67
CA GLY A 533 -27.73 12.23 -9.83
C GLY A 533 -26.66 11.14 -9.90
N THR A 534 -25.39 11.49 -9.68
CA THR A 534 -24.25 10.56 -9.76
C THR A 534 -24.33 9.47 -8.69
N GLY A 535 -24.53 8.23 -9.12
CA GLY A 535 -24.26 7.04 -8.30
C GLY A 535 -22.77 6.72 -8.27
N ILE A 536 -22.35 6.04 -7.22
CA ILE A 536 -20.97 5.62 -6.99
C ILE A 536 -20.95 4.10 -6.93
N HIS A 537 -20.21 3.48 -7.84
CA HIS A 537 -20.09 2.03 -7.97
C HIS A 537 -18.66 1.64 -7.64
N PHE A 538 -18.46 1.09 -6.44
CA PHE A 538 -17.16 0.66 -5.97
C PHE A 538 -16.63 -0.51 -6.78
N ASP A 539 -15.43 -0.37 -7.32
CA ASP A 539 -14.76 -1.47 -8.01
C ASP A 539 -13.89 -2.27 -7.02
N GLN A 540 -14.36 -3.45 -6.65
CA GLN A 540 -13.67 -4.34 -5.70
C GLN A 540 -12.29 -4.78 -6.18
N ALA A 541 -12.01 -4.74 -7.48
CA ALA A 541 -10.68 -5.04 -8.00
C ALA A 541 -9.62 -4.07 -7.43
N LEU A 542 -10.01 -2.85 -7.06
CA LEU A 542 -9.12 -1.84 -6.47
C LEU A 542 -8.56 -2.26 -5.10
N LYS A 543 -9.17 -3.22 -4.39
CA LYS A 543 -8.60 -3.82 -3.17
C LYS A 543 -7.26 -4.53 -3.44
N ASN A 544 -6.97 -4.85 -4.71
CA ASN A 544 -5.76 -5.55 -5.14
C ASN A 544 -4.78 -4.67 -5.96
N THR A 545 -4.88 -3.33 -5.85
CA THR A 545 -3.93 -2.46 -6.57
C THR A 545 -2.50 -2.61 -6.06
N GLY A 546 -1.53 -2.40 -6.94
CA GLY A 546 -0.10 -2.36 -6.59
C GLY A 546 0.29 -1.15 -5.73
N ILE A 547 -0.58 -0.14 -5.61
CA ILE A 547 -0.35 1.06 -4.79
C ILE A 547 -0.98 0.86 -3.43
N GLY A 548 -0.19 1.00 -2.37
CA GLY A 548 -0.66 0.70 -1.04
C GLY A 548 0.29 1.11 0.06
N VAL A 549 -0.16 0.88 1.28
CA VAL A 549 0.68 1.01 2.47
C VAL A 549 0.97 -0.36 3.04
N GLN A 550 2.13 -0.51 3.65
CA GLN A 550 2.44 -1.70 4.42
C GLN A 550 1.56 -1.71 5.69
N PRO A 551 0.77 -2.77 5.94
CA PRO A 551 -0.06 -2.86 7.12
C PRO A 551 0.78 -2.87 8.40
N PRO A 552 0.27 -2.31 9.52
CA PRO A 552 0.93 -2.43 10.81
C PRO A 552 1.20 -3.90 11.16
N GLY A 553 2.45 -4.23 11.48
CA GLY A 553 2.84 -5.58 11.94
C GLY A 553 3.30 -6.54 10.84
N GLN A 554 3.01 -6.29 9.56
CA GLN A 554 3.71 -7.01 8.49
C GLN A 554 5.15 -6.49 8.41
N LYS A 555 6.12 -7.38 8.18
CA LYS A 555 7.55 -7.04 8.08
C LYS A 555 8.17 -7.74 6.88
N PRO A 556 9.17 -7.12 6.23
CA PRO A 556 9.94 -7.82 5.20
C PRO A 556 10.66 -9.02 5.82
N THR A 557 10.83 -10.08 5.04
CA THR A 557 11.51 -11.30 5.47
C THR A 557 12.73 -11.58 4.58
N LEU A 558 13.72 -12.25 5.15
CA LEU A 558 14.88 -12.75 4.43
C LEU A 558 14.78 -14.27 4.31
N VAL A 559 14.66 -14.74 3.07
CA VAL A 559 14.65 -16.17 2.76
C VAL A 559 16.09 -16.61 2.48
N PHE A 560 16.59 -17.54 3.28
CA PHE A 560 17.90 -18.17 3.03
C PHE A 560 17.75 -19.21 1.91
N LYS A 561 18.45 -18.99 0.80
CA LYS A 561 18.37 -19.86 -0.40
C LYS A 561 19.45 -20.95 -0.39
N GLY A 562 20.50 -20.77 0.41
CA GLY A 562 21.59 -21.73 0.56
C GLY A 562 22.94 -21.06 0.73
N TRP A 563 23.98 -21.88 0.86
CA TRP A 563 25.35 -21.44 1.00
C TRP A 563 26.29 -22.41 0.30
N HIS A 564 27.44 -21.93 -0.14
CA HIS A 564 28.50 -22.75 -0.71
C HIS A 564 29.87 -22.15 -0.43
N TYR A 565 30.90 -22.97 -0.59
CA TYR A 565 32.29 -22.54 -0.49
C TYR A 565 32.81 -22.10 -1.86
N LYS A 566 33.69 -21.10 -1.88
CA LYS A 566 34.49 -20.74 -3.06
C LYS A 566 35.96 -21.02 -2.75
N PRO A 567 36.68 -21.75 -3.63
CA PRO A 567 38.13 -21.91 -3.46
C PRO A 567 38.84 -20.55 -3.55
N TYR A 568 39.86 -20.34 -2.72
CA TYR A 568 40.70 -19.14 -2.78
C TYR A 568 41.52 -19.16 -4.09
N GLN A 569 41.26 -18.20 -4.97
CA GLN A 569 42.13 -17.93 -6.12
C GLN A 569 43.25 -16.99 -5.64
N VAL A 570 44.49 -17.48 -5.72
CA VAL A 570 45.69 -16.63 -5.59
C VAL A 570 45.69 -15.71 -6.81
N ALA A 571 45.83 -14.40 -6.61
CA ALA A 571 46.02 -13.49 -7.73
C ALA A 571 47.31 -13.90 -8.46
N ASP A 572 47.24 -14.18 -9.75
CA ASP A 572 48.44 -14.41 -10.56
C ASP A 572 49.32 -13.16 -10.50
N GLU A 573 50.52 -13.27 -9.94
CA GLU A 573 51.55 -12.20 -9.94
C GLU A 573 52.11 -11.91 -11.35
N SER A 574 51.39 -12.24 -12.43
CA SER A 574 51.90 -12.13 -13.80
C SER A 574 51.65 -10.77 -14.49
N GLU A 575 50.94 -9.83 -13.86
CA GLU A 575 50.67 -8.49 -14.43
C GLU A 575 51.42 -7.32 -13.76
N ALA A 576 52.48 -7.57 -12.99
CA ALA A 576 53.30 -6.49 -12.40
C ALA A 576 54.55 -6.10 -13.22
N ASN A 577 54.83 -6.76 -14.35
CA ASN A 577 56.02 -6.48 -15.18
C ASN A 577 55.66 -6.34 -16.67
N THR A 578 54.79 -5.40 -17.02
CA THR A 578 54.82 -4.73 -18.34
C THR A 578 54.39 -3.27 -18.18
N ASN A 579 55.36 -2.42 -17.83
CA ASN A 579 55.38 -1.00 -18.17
C ASN A 579 56.72 -0.69 -18.81
#